data_AF-A0A8B9A5D2-F1
#
_entry.id   AF-A0A8B9A5D2-F1
#
_cell.length_a   1.000
_cell.length_b   1.000
_cell.length_c   1.000
_cell.angle_alpha   90.00
_cell.angle_beta   90.00
_cell.angle_gamma   90.00
#
_symmetry.space_group_name_H-M   'P 1'
#
loop_
_entity.id
_entity.type
_entity.pdbx_description
1 polymer ?
#
loop_
_entity_poly.entity_id
_entity_poly.type
_entity_poly.pdbx_seq_one_letter_code
_entity_poly.pdbx_strand_id
1 'polypeptide(L)'
;MATERTVLLLIRTSRPSFRNPHGKVAFAVHASFLAAGYFLAATGKNALSDNPPIGGEEVGIEGWDEQVGSYDFLYFATEMGQKKKFLVRCTVIGEFLTIDCLNLEGQQKEPLYLSIRVKDYLSHDENQISNYGELYKDLKGLVKNLNSSILAKLEPNVGSRVKI
;
A
#
# COMPACT_ATOMS: atom_id res chain seq x y z
N MET A 1 -3.55 5.78 -11.71
CA MET A 1 -2.44 5.85 -10.73
C MET A 1 -2.72 6.84 -9.61
N ALA A 2 -2.20 6.59 -8.40
CA ALA A 2 -2.42 7.41 -7.21
C ALA A 2 -1.80 8.81 -7.34
N THR A 3 -2.41 9.82 -6.71
CA THR A 3 -1.83 11.17 -6.62
C THR A 3 -1.54 11.54 -5.18
N GLU A 4 -0.54 12.39 -4.96
CA GLU A 4 -0.21 12.91 -3.63
C GLU A 4 -1.43 13.50 -2.91
N ARG A 5 -2.26 14.28 -3.64
CA ARG A 5 -3.44 14.92 -3.07
C ARG A 5 -4.48 13.89 -2.59
N THR A 6 -4.74 12.86 -3.39
CA THR A 6 -5.67 11.78 -3.01
C THR A 6 -5.12 10.95 -1.85
N VAL A 7 -3.83 10.63 -1.88
CA VAL A 7 -3.16 9.88 -0.81
C VAL A 7 -3.22 10.64 0.52
N LEU A 8 -2.88 11.93 0.52
CA LEU A 8 -2.98 12.77 1.70
C LEU A 8 -4.42 12.92 2.20
N LEU A 9 -5.39 13.04 1.29
CA LEU A 9 -6.80 13.09 1.66
C LEU A 9 -7.22 11.81 2.40
N LEU A 10 -6.87 10.64 1.86
CA LEU A 10 -7.18 9.34 2.48
C LEU A 10 -6.54 9.18 3.85
N ILE A 11 -5.26 9.58 4.00
CA ILE A 11 -4.59 9.61 5.31
C ILE A 11 -5.38 10.48 6.29
N ARG A 12 -5.80 11.70 5.88
CA ARG A 12 -6.56 12.63 6.73
C ARG A 12 -7.95 12.11 7.09
N THR A 13 -8.64 11.44 6.17
CA THR A 13 -9.98 10.91 6.43
C THR A 13 -9.94 9.70 7.34
N SER A 14 -8.91 8.85 7.22
CA SER A 14 -8.76 7.66 8.07
C SER A 14 -8.26 7.99 9.47
N ARG A 15 -7.68 9.17 9.68
CA ARG A 15 -7.13 9.65 10.97
C ARG A 15 -6.32 8.57 11.72
N PRO A 16 -5.34 7.91 11.07
CA PRO A 16 -4.59 6.85 11.72
C PRO A 16 -3.79 7.40 12.90
N SER A 17 -3.65 6.56 13.93
CA SER A 17 -2.62 6.71 14.95
C SER A 17 -1.37 5.95 14.49
N PHE A 18 -0.20 6.54 14.69
CA PHE A 18 1.06 5.94 14.25
C PHE A 18 1.93 5.61 15.46
N ARG A 19 2.35 4.35 15.57
CA ARG A 19 3.24 3.89 16.65
C ARG A 19 4.72 4.19 16.38
N ASN A 20 5.11 4.34 15.12
CA ASN A 20 6.50 4.54 14.71
C ASN A 20 6.59 5.16 13.29
N PRO A 21 7.79 5.64 12.89
CA PRO A 21 8.02 6.21 11.56
C PRO A 21 7.69 5.26 10.40
N HIS A 22 8.03 3.98 10.51
CA HIS A 22 7.74 2.99 9.45
C HIS A 22 6.25 2.86 9.19
N GLY A 23 5.41 2.93 10.24
CA GLY A 23 3.96 2.90 10.13
C GLY A 23 3.40 4.08 9.33
N LYS A 24 4.00 5.28 9.44
CA LYS A 24 3.62 6.45 8.64
C LYS A 24 3.82 6.19 7.14
N VAL A 25 4.92 5.54 6.77
CA VAL A 25 5.21 5.19 5.38
C VAL A 25 4.33 4.03 4.91
N ALA A 26 4.17 2.98 5.73
CA ALA A 26 3.30 1.83 5.42
C ALA A 26 1.84 2.26 5.18
N PHE A 27 1.33 3.21 5.96
CA PHE A 27 -0.01 3.73 5.74
C PHE A 27 -0.12 4.56 4.46
N ALA A 28 0.93 5.28 4.05
CA ALA A 28 0.96 5.93 2.75
C ALA A 28 0.95 4.91 1.59
N VAL A 29 1.55 3.73 1.77
CA VAL A 29 1.38 2.60 0.84
C VAL A 29 -0.09 2.20 0.76
N HIS A 30 -0.74 1.93 1.89
CA HIS A 30 -2.17 1.60 1.95
C HIS A 30 -3.05 2.64 1.24
N ALA A 31 -2.89 3.92 1.59
CA ALA A 31 -3.61 5.03 0.96
C ALA A 31 -3.33 5.14 -0.55
N SER A 32 -2.15 4.73 -1.02
CA SER A 32 -1.83 4.72 -2.46
C SER A 32 -2.55 3.59 -3.20
N PHE A 33 -2.71 2.42 -2.59
CA PHE A 33 -3.53 1.34 -3.15
C PHE A 33 -5.00 1.75 -3.24
N LEU A 34 -5.56 2.32 -2.17
CA LEU A 34 -6.93 2.85 -2.19
C LEU A 34 -7.11 3.94 -3.26
N ALA A 35 -6.17 4.89 -3.35
CA ALA A 35 -6.18 5.93 -4.37
C ALA A 35 -6.06 5.39 -5.80
N ALA A 36 -5.53 4.17 -5.98
CA ALA A 36 -5.45 3.48 -7.26
C ALA A 36 -6.70 2.63 -7.57
N GLY A 37 -7.71 2.62 -6.70
CA GLY A 37 -8.98 1.92 -6.90
C GLY A 37 -9.01 0.48 -6.37
N TYR A 38 -8.01 0.08 -5.59
CA TYR A 38 -8.04 -1.19 -4.86
C TYR A 38 -8.87 -1.01 -3.60
N PHE A 39 -9.60 -2.04 -3.19
CA PHE A 39 -10.31 -2.03 -1.91
C PHE A 39 -9.71 -3.06 -0.95
N LEU A 40 -9.67 -2.70 0.32
CA LEU A 40 -9.04 -3.49 1.37
C LEU A 40 -9.97 -4.61 1.82
N ALA A 41 -9.47 -5.84 1.94
CA ALA A 41 -10.25 -6.99 2.40
C ALA A 41 -9.73 -7.64 3.68
N ALA A 42 -8.44 -7.46 4.01
CA ALA A 42 -7.88 -7.89 5.28
C ALA A 42 -6.60 -7.13 5.62
N THR A 43 -6.26 -7.10 6.90
CA THR A 43 -5.07 -6.45 7.47
C THR A 43 -4.31 -7.43 8.37
N GLY A 44 -3.01 -7.19 8.57
CA GLY A 44 -2.17 -7.91 9.53
C GLY A 44 -2.24 -9.42 9.36
N LYS A 45 -2.42 -10.14 10.47
CA LYS A 45 -2.51 -11.62 10.48
C LYS A 45 -3.63 -12.16 9.61
N ASN A 46 -4.75 -11.44 9.47
CA ASN A 46 -5.87 -11.87 8.65
C ASN A 46 -5.54 -11.81 7.15
N ALA A 47 -4.68 -10.87 6.73
CA ALA A 47 -4.18 -10.80 5.36
C ALA A 47 -3.26 -11.99 5.01
N LEU A 48 -2.68 -12.64 6.03
CA LEU A 48 -1.79 -13.79 5.91
C LEU A 48 -2.47 -15.13 6.18
N SER A 49 -3.78 -15.14 6.39
CA SER A 49 -4.52 -16.38 6.68
C SER A 49 -4.49 -17.34 5.49
N ASP A 50 -4.35 -18.64 5.76
CA ASP A 50 -4.49 -19.71 4.75
C ASP A 50 -5.89 -19.72 4.12
N ASN A 51 -6.89 -19.19 4.84
CA ASN A 51 -8.26 -19.01 4.36
C ASN A 51 -8.58 -17.49 4.28
N PRO A 52 -7.98 -16.76 3.33
CA PRO A 52 -8.24 -15.33 3.20
C PRO A 52 -9.71 -15.10 2.81
N PRO A 53 -10.29 -13.93 3.15
CA PRO A 53 -11.67 -13.59 2.81
C PRO A 53 -12.00 -13.90 1.34
N ILE A 54 -13.03 -14.73 1.13
CA ILE A 54 -13.42 -15.24 -0.19
C ILE A 54 -14.36 -14.26 -0.90
N GLY A 55 -15.22 -13.57 -0.14
CA GLY A 55 -16.21 -12.63 -0.67
C GLY A 55 -15.62 -11.29 -1.12
N GLY A 56 -14.43 -10.94 -0.65
CA GLY A 56 -13.81 -9.62 -0.81
C GLY A 56 -14.81 -8.50 -0.55
N GLU A 57 -15.41 -8.55 0.63
CA GLU A 57 -16.07 -7.41 1.24
C GLU A 57 -15.00 -6.40 1.64
N GLU A 58 -15.32 -5.12 1.52
CA GLU A 58 -14.41 -4.07 1.97
C GLU A 58 -14.41 -4.00 3.49
N VAL A 59 -13.22 -3.97 4.08
CA VAL A 59 -13.03 -3.86 5.53
C VAL A 59 -12.37 -2.53 5.89
N GLY A 60 -12.54 -2.12 7.15
CA GLY A 60 -11.80 -1.00 7.70
C GLY A 60 -10.32 -1.35 7.95
N ILE A 61 -9.59 -0.35 8.45
CA ILE A 61 -8.14 -0.45 8.65
C ILE A 61 -7.76 -1.07 10.01
N GLU A 62 -8.72 -1.61 10.76
CA GLU A 62 -8.49 -2.14 12.09
C GLU A 62 -7.40 -3.23 12.10
N GLY A 63 -6.58 -3.25 13.16
CA GLY A 63 -5.54 -4.27 13.36
C GLY A 63 -4.31 -4.17 12.44
N TRP A 64 -4.24 -3.17 11.55
CA TRP A 64 -3.17 -3.06 10.55
C TRP A 64 -1.75 -2.88 11.13
N ASP A 65 -1.62 -2.33 12.33
CA ASP A 65 -0.34 -2.01 12.99
C ASP A 65 -0.06 -2.86 14.23
N GLU A 66 -0.81 -3.94 14.44
CA GLU A 66 -0.65 -4.81 15.62
C GLU A 66 0.60 -5.69 15.56
N GLN A 67 1.03 -6.07 14.36
CA GLN A 67 2.20 -6.92 14.18
C GLN A 67 3.49 -6.09 14.23
N VAL A 68 4.39 -6.47 15.11
CA VAL A 68 5.69 -5.79 15.23
C VAL A 68 6.52 -6.07 13.98
N GLY A 69 6.97 -5.00 13.32
CA GLY A 69 7.90 -5.07 12.20
C GLY A 69 7.28 -5.45 10.85
N SER A 70 5.97 -5.62 10.76
CA SER A 70 5.26 -5.90 9.50
C SER A 70 3.92 -5.19 9.44
N TYR A 71 3.55 -4.73 8.25
CA TYR A 71 2.22 -4.22 7.92
C TYR A 71 1.74 -4.94 6.67
N ASP A 72 0.77 -5.82 6.84
CA ASP A 72 0.27 -6.69 5.78
C ASP A 72 -1.14 -6.28 5.38
N PHE A 73 -1.39 -6.19 4.08
CA PHE A 73 -2.66 -5.78 3.51
C PHE A 73 -3.06 -6.73 2.39
N LEU A 74 -4.31 -7.18 2.42
CA LEU A 74 -4.92 -7.93 1.34
C LEU A 74 -5.88 -7.01 0.60
N TYR A 75 -5.65 -6.83 -0.70
CA TYR A 75 -6.50 -6.03 -1.56
C TYR A 75 -7.18 -6.89 -2.61
N PHE A 76 -8.29 -6.35 -3.10
CA PHE A 76 -8.85 -6.76 -4.36
C PHE A 76 -8.94 -5.58 -5.32
N ALA A 77 -8.87 -5.89 -6.61
CA ALA A 77 -9.24 -4.99 -7.69
C ALA A 77 -10.07 -5.76 -8.72
N THR A 78 -10.92 -5.04 -9.45
CA THR A 78 -11.66 -5.62 -10.58
C THR A 78 -10.98 -5.18 -11.87
N GLU A 79 -10.49 -6.13 -12.65
CA GLU A 79 -9.83 -5.90 -13.92
C GLU A 79 -10.52 -6.71 -15.02
N MET A 80 -11.04 -6.03 -16.05
CA MET A 80 -11.80 -6.67 -17.14
C MET A 80 -12.94 -7.59 -16.64
N GLY A 81 -13.58 -7.21 -15.53
CA GLY A 81 -14.67 -7.99 -14.91
C GLY A 81 -14.20 -9.18 -14.07
N GLN A 82 -12.89 -9.44 -13.99
CA GLN A 82 -12.31 -10.44 -13.09
C GLN A 82 -11.81 -9.77 -11.82
N LYS A 83 -12.30 -10.25 -10.69
CA LYS A 83 -11.77 -9.90 -9.38
C LYS A 83 -10.39 -10.54 -9.26
N LYS A 84 -9.38 -9.74 -8.91
CA LYS A 84 -8.00 -10.16 -8.66
C LYS A 84 -7.61 -9.85 -7.23
N LYS A 85 -6.87 -10.74 -6.59
CA LYS A 85 -6.41 -10.63 -5.20
C LYS A 85 -4.91 -10.31 -5.12
N PHE A 86 -4.55 -9.33 -4.30
CA PHE A 86 -3.18 -8.85 -4.14
C PHE A 86 -2.78 -8.81 -2.67
N LEU A 87 -1.68 -9.47 -2.31
CA LEU A 87 -1.06 -9.36 -1.00
C LEU A 87 0.06 -8.32 -1.07
N VAL A 88 -0.03 -7.29 -0.23
CA VAL A 88 0.98 -6.24 -0.09
C VAL A 88 1.56 -6.32 1.32
N ARG A 89 2.83 -6.66 1.41
CA ARG A 89 3.56 -6.78 2.68
C ARG A 89 4.58 -5.66 2.81
N CYS A 90 4.52 -4.92 3.90
CA CYS A 90 5.51 -3.91 4.25
C CYS A 90 6.35 -4.40 5.44
N THR A 91 7.59 -4.83 5.21
CA THR A 91 8.47 -5.40 6.24
C THR A 91 9.53 -4.39 6.68
N VAL A 92 9.72 -4.25 7.98
CA VAL A 92 10.76 -3.38 8.54
C VAL A 92 12.11 -4.10 8.54
N ILE A 93 13.11 -3.50 7.87
CA ILE A 93 14.50 -3.97 7.87
C ILE A 93 15.40 -2.80 8.24
N GLY A 94 15.69 -2.67 9.54
CA GLY A 94 16.43 -1.53 10.08
C GLY A 94 15.74 -0.20 9.76
N GLU A 95 16.44 0.65 8.99
CA GLU A 95 15.94 1.99 8.61
C GLU A 95 15.05 1.98 7.35
N PHE A 96 14.83 0.79 6.79
CA PHE A 96 14.08 0.58 5.57
C PHE A 96 12.72 -0.06 5.85
N LEU A 97 11.76 0.26 5.00
CA LEU A 97 10.52 -0.47 4.81
C LEU A 97 10.57 -1.10 3.42
N THR A 98 10.63 -2.42 3.36
CA THR A 98 10.51 -3.16 2.10
C THR A 98 9.05 -3.44 1.81
N ILE A 99 8.67 -3.37 0.55
CA ILE A 99 7.30 -3.55 0.08
C ILE A 99 7.33 -4.67 -0.95
N ASP A 100 6.66 -5.75 -0.65
CA ASP A 100 6.46 -6.90 -1.53
C ASP A 100 4.99 -6.94 -1.94
N CYS A 101 4.72 -7.00 -3.24
CA CYS A 101 3.36 -7.09 -3.77
C CYS A 101 3.22 -8.34 -4.66
N LEU A 102 2.32 -9.24 -4.26
CA LEU A 102 2.05 -10.51 -4.92
C LEU A 102 0.60 -10.55 -5.42
N ASN A 103 0.42 -10.82 -6.71
CA ASN A 103 -0.87 -11.22 -7.26
C ASN A 103 -1.10 -12.72 -6.94
N LEU A 104 -2.15 -13.02 -6.17
CA LEU A 104 -2.45 -14.38 -5.71
C LEU A 104 -3.26 -15.21 -6.71
N GLU A 105 -3.81 -14.58 -7.76
CA GLU A 105 -4.70 -15.22 -8.74
C GLU A 105 -4.15 -15.17 -10.17
N GLY A 106 -2.99 -14.55 -10.38
CA GLY A 106 -2.41 -14.31 -11.71
C GLY A 106 -1.10 -15.05 -11.98
N GLN A 107 -0.67 -14.97 -13.25
CA GLN A 107 0.63 -15.47 -13.72
C GLN A 107 1.80 -14.53 -13.39
N GLN A 108 1.71 -13.74 -12.32
CA GLN A 108 2.82 -12.86 -11.95
C GLN A 108 3.99 -13.75 -11.49
N LYS A 109 5.01 -13.90 -12.35
CA LYS A 109 6.12 -14.83 -12.11
C LYS A 109 7.05 -14.38 -10.97
N GLU A 110 7.14 -13.08 -10.73
CA GLU A 110 8.00 -12.50 -9.69
C GLU A 110 7.25 -11.46 -8.87
N PRO A 111 7.39 -11.46 -7.53
CA PRO A 111 6.80 -10.42 -6.68
C PRO A 111 7.36 -9.04 -7.06
N LEU A 112 6.48 -8.03 -7.08
CA LEU A 112 6.94 -6.65 -7.26
C LEU A 112 7.53 -6.16 -5.94
N TYR A 113 8.74 -5.60 -6.02
CA TYR A 113 9.50 -5.21 -4.85
C TYR A 113 9.89 -3.73 -4.89
N LEU A 114 9.85 -3.08 -3.72
CA LEU A 114 10.38 -1.73 -3.51
C LEU A 114 10.97 -1.63 -2.10
N SER A 115 12.18 -1.08 -1.96
CA SER A 115 12.77 -0.74 -0.65
C SER A 115 12.77 0.76 -0.45
N ILE A 116 12.25 1.21 0.69
CA ILE A 116 12.10 2.63 1.04
C ILE A 116 12.88 2.91 2.31
N ARG A 117 13.85 3.82 2.25
CA ARG A 117 14.43 4.39 3.46
C ARG A 117 13.45 5.40 4.05
N VAL A 118 12.94 5.13 5.24
CA VAL A 118 11.81 5.88 5.84
C VAL A 118 12.10 7.37 5.99
N LYS A 119 13.29 7.68 6.49
CA LYS A 119 13.76 9.05 6.74
C LYS A 119 14.02 9.88 5.49
N ASP A 120 13.97 9.29 4.30
CA ASP A 120 14.04 10.07 3.05
C ASP A 120 12.73 10.81 2.77
N TYR A 121 11.60 10.36 3.33
CA TYR A 121 10.27 10.91 3.05
C TYR A 121 9.59 11.58 4.23
N LEU A 122 9.99 11.26 5.47
CA LEU A 122 9.42 11.85 6.68
C LEU A 122 10.15 13.13 7.11
N SER A 123 9.38 14.03 7.71
CA SER A 123 9.90 15.23 8.36
C SER A 123 10.72 14.85 9.61
N HIS A 124 11.78 15.61 9.88
CA HIS A 124 12.70 15.31 11.00
C HIS A 124 12.16 15.71 12.38
N ASP A 125 11.18 16.62 12.44
CA ASP A 125 10.66 17.15 13.69
C ASP A 125 9.30 16.53 14.01
N GLU A 126 9.31 15.35 14.64
CA GLU A 126 8.08 14.66 15.05
C GLU A 126 7.35 15.35 16.20
N ASN A 127 8.03 16.24 16.93
CA ASN A 127 7.50 16.92 18.11
C ASN A 127 6.71 18.19 17.78
N GLN A 128 6.76 18.67 16.52
CA GLN A 128 6.04 19.86 16.06
C GLN A 128 4.97 19.59 15.00
N ILE A 129 4.58 18.33 14.80
CA ILE A 129 3.63 17.98 13.73
C ILE A 129 2.21 18.30 14.18
N SER A 130 1.61 19.31 13.55
CA SER A 130 0.24 19.74 13.84
C SER A 130 -0.81 18.99 13.03
N ASN A 131 -0.44 18.49 11.85
CA ASN A 131 -1.35 17.81 10.92
C ASN A 131 -0.66 16.78 10.02
N TYR A 132 -1.45 15.88 9.40
CA TYR A 132 -0.94 14.80 8.54
C TYR A 132 -0.10 15.24 7.34
N GLY A 133 -0.26 16.48 6.86
CA GLY A 133 0.54 17.00 5.73
C GLY A 133 1.99 17.28 6.12
N GLU A 134 2.24 17.65 7.37
CA GLU A 134 3.58 17.97 7.89
C GLU A 134 4.37 16.71 8.25
N LEU A 135 3.73 15.53 8.30
CA LEU A 135 4.39 14.24 8.53
C LEU A 135 5.45 13.93 7.46
N TYR A 136 5.21 14.37 6.23
CA TYR A 136 6.01 14.02 5.07
C TYR A 136 6.71 15.25 4.52
N LYS A 137 8.05 15.20 4.44
CA LYS A 137 8.83 16.21 3.70
C LYS A 137 8.80 15.98 2.18
N ASP A 138 8.48 14.76 1.74
CA ASP A 138 8.37 14.42 0.32
C ASP A 138 7.30 13.33 0.04
N LEU A 139 6.03 13.62 0.34
CA LEU A 139 4.94 12.68 0.01
C LEU A 139 4.83 12.46 -1.50
N LYS A 140 5.04 13.50 -2.31
CA LYS A 140 5.04 13.43 -3.77
C LYS A 140 6.03 12.41 -4.31
N GLY A 141 7.28 12.44 -3.85
CA GLY A 141 8.32 11.49 -4.24
C GLY A 141 7.99 10.07 -3.83
N LEU A 142 7.46 9.88 -2.61
CA LEU A 142 7.00 8.59 -2.12
C LEU A 142 5.93 7.99 -3.04
N VAL A 143 4.87 8.75 -3.33
CA VAL A 143 3.77 8.32 -4.20
C VAL A 143 4.27 8.06 -5.62
N LYS A 144 5.16 8.89 -6.16
CA LYS A 144 5.76 8.68 -7.47
C LYS A 144 6.52 7.35 -7.54
N ASN A 145 7.30 7.01 -6.52
CA ASN A 145 8.08 5.78 -6.47
C ASN A 145 7.17 4.54 -6.35
N LEU A 146 6.14 4.60 -5.49
CA LEU A 146 5.12 3.54 -5.36
C LEU A 146 4.40 3.31 -6.69
N ASN A 147 4.02 4.39 -7.38
CA ASN A 147 3.43 4.34 -8.69
C ASN A 147 4.34 3.59 -9.68
N SER A 148 5.57 4.05 -9.89
CA SER A 148 6.46 3.47 -10.92
C SER A 148 6.92 2.04 -10.61
N SER A 149 7.13 1.73 -9.33
CA SER A 149 7.77 0.48 -8.91
C SER A 149 6.77 -0.64 -8.69
N ILE A 150 5.54 -0.32 -8.26
CA ILE A 150 4.48 -1.28 -7.93
C ILE A 150 3.24 -1.05 -8.81
N LEU A 151 2.50 0.04 -8.61
CA LEU A 151 1.13 0.19 -9.13
C LEU A 151 1.05 0.17 -10.67
N ALA A 152 1.99 0.81 -11.38
CA ALA A 152 2.00 0.82 -12.85
C ALA A 152 2.23 -0.57 -13.44
N LYS A 153 2.95 -1.44 -12.71
CA LYS A 153 3.28 -2.79 -13.17
C LYS A 153 2.17 -3.79 -12.85
N LEU A 154 1.24 -3.42 -11.97
CA LEU A 154 0.02 -4.20 -11.71
C LEU A 154 -1.07 -3.89 -12.74
N GLU A 155 -1.06 -2.70 -13.36
CA GLU A 155 -1.96 -2.39 -14.47
C GLU A 155 -1.64 -3.29 -15.68
N PRO A 156 -2.66 -3.84 -16.38
CA PRO A 156 -2.43 -4.64 -17.56
C PRO A 156 -1.72 -3.81 -18.64
N ASN A 157 -0.63 -4.34 -19.19
CA ASN A 157 -0.04 -3.79 -20.40
C ASN A 157 -1.10 -3.83 -21.51
N VAL A 158 -1.66 -2.68 -21.88
CA VAL A 158 -2.65 -2.51 -22.97
C VAL A 158 -2.05 -2.89 -24.36
N GLY A 159 -0.83 -3.42 -24.42
CA GLY A 159 -0.07 -3.75 -25.62
C GLY A 159 -0.38 -5.11 -26.27
N SER A 160 -1.07 -6.03 -25.59
CA SER A 160 -1.52 -7.30 -26.20
C SER A 160 -2.97 -7.20 -26.68
N ARG A 161 -3.30 -6.13 -27.41
CA ARG A 161 -4.49 -6.15 -28.27
C ARG A 161 -4.25 -7.18 -29.36
N VAL A 162 -4.91 -8.33 -29.22
CA VAL A 162 -5.10 -9.31 -30.29
C VAL A 162 -5.55 -8.54 -31.53
N LYS A 163 -4.72 -8.54 -32.57
CA LYS A 163 -5.17 -8.20 -33.91
C LYS A 163 -6.14 -9.30 -34.30
N ILE A 164 -7.43 -8.96 -34.33
CA ILE A 164 -8.45 -9.74 -35.04
C ILE A 164 -8.33 -9.34 -36.52
#